data_AF-A0A0G0UAP4-F1
#
_entry.id   AF-A0A0G0UAP4-F1
#
_cell.length_a   1.000
_cell.length_b   1.000
_cell.length_c   1.000
_cell.angle_alpha   90.00
_cell.angle_beta   90.00
_cell.angle_gamma   90.00
#
_symmetry.space_group_name_H-M   'P 1'
#
loop_
_entity.id
_entity.type
_entity.pdbx_description
1 polymer ?
#
loop_
_entity_poly.entity_id
_entity_poly.type
_entity_poly.pdbx_seq_one_letter_code
_entity_poly.pdbx_strand_id
1 'polypeptide(L)' 'MSNIDNRELKSKTYILGIRVNNVSKDRLLTAIEKKIIQKKNFYIVTPNPELVLASTKNKQLKDALNGADFAIPDG' A
#
# COMPACT_ATOMS: atom_id res chain seq x y z
N MET A 1 -1.31 -12.60 17.73
CA MET A 1 -0.70 -12.34 16.42
C MET A 1 0.78 -12.68 16.52
N SER A 2 1.30 -13.57 15.67
CA SER A 2 2.71 -13.99 15.73
C SER A 2 3.65 -12.84 15.31
N ASN A 3 4.92 -12.89 15.71
CA ASN A 3 5.96 -11.93 15.27
C ASN A 3 6.29 -12.03 13.76
N ILE A 4 5.74 -13.02 13.06
CA ILE A 4 5.93 -13.26 11.64
C ILE A 4 4.86 -12.48 10.85
N ASP A 5 3.61 -12.51 11.30
CA ASP A 5 2.48 -11.79 10.68
C ASP A 5 2.71 -10.28 10.56
N ASN A 6 3.29 -9.67 11.60
CA ASN A 6 3.58 -8.24 11.61
C ASN A 6 4.71 -7.85 10.65
N ARG A 7 5.60 -8.78 10.28
CA ARG A 7 6.68 -8.52 9.31
C ARG A 7 6.17 -8.58 7.88
N GLU A 8 5.32 -9.55 7.57
CA GLU A 8 4.70 -9.65 6.23
C GLU A 8 3.79 -8.46 5.92
N LEU A 9 3.00 -7.98 6.88
CA LEU A 9 2.19 -6.76 6.70
C LEU A 9 3.04 -5.49 6.46
N LYS A 10 4.31 -5.50 6.90
CA LYS A 10 5.27 -4.41 6.65
C LYS A 10 6.12 -4.62 5.40
N SER A 11 6.04 -5.80 4.78
CA SER A 11 6.79 -6.12 3.56
C SER A 11 6.36 -5.20 2.42
N LYS A 12 7.33 -4.50 1.85
CA LYS A 12 7.13 -3.51 0.80
C LYS A 12 8.36 -3.45 -0.10
N THR A 13 8.13 -3.10 -1.35
CA THR A 13 9.17 -2.79 -2.33
C THR A 13 8.97 -1.36 -2.83
N TYR A 14 9.92 -0.87 -3.61
CA TYR A 14 9.86 0.44 -4.25
C TYR A 14 10.07 0.30 -5.75
N ILE A 15 9.14 0.85 -6.53
CA ILE A 15 9.23 0.93 -8.00
C ILE A 15 9.29 2.41 -8.36
N LEU A 16 10.43 2.86 -8.90
CA LEU A 16 10.67 4.27 -9.25
C LEU A 16 10.34 5.27 -8.11
N GLY A 17 10.56 4.86 -6.86
CA GLY A 17 10.29 5.68 -5.67
C GLY A 17 8.83 5.71 -5.23
N ILE A 18 7.98 4.83 -5.77
CA ILE A 18 6.63 4.53 -5.27
C ILE A 18 6.66 3.26 -4.43
N ARG A 19 6.17 3.38 -3.20
CA ARG A 19 5.99 2.27 -2.27
C ARG A 19 4.89 1.34 -2.80
N VAL A 20 5.21 0.06 -2.87
CA VAL A 20 4.25 -1.00 -3.22
C VAL A 20 4.27 -2.06 -2.13
N ASN A 21 3.10 -2.45 -1.63
CA ASN A 21 2.97 -3.51 -0.63
C ASN A 21 3.24 -4.86 -1.29
N ASN A 22 4.09 -5.67 -0.63
CA ASN A 22 4.31 -7.07 -1.00
C ASN A 22 3.68 -7.95 0.07
N VAL A 23 2.35 -8.07 0.01
CA VAL A 23 1.53 -8.76 1.00
C VAL A 23 0.49 -9.62 0.29
N SER A 24 0.16 -10.78 0.86
CA SER A 24 -0.91 -11.62 0.33
C SER A 24 -2.29 -10.98 0.53
N LYS A 25 -3.23 -11.35 -0.34
CA LYS A 25 -4.62 -10.85 -0.31
C LYS A 25 -5.28 -11.09 1.05
N ASP A 26 -5.17 -12.29 1.60
CA ASP A 26 -5.83 -12.63 2.86
C ASP A 26 -5.33 -11.76 4.02
N ARG A 27 -4.02 -11.53 4.09
CA ARG A 27 -3.41 -10.67 5.11
C ARG A 27 -3.84 -9.22 4.97
N LEU A 28 -3.90 -8.73 3.73
CA LEU A 28 -4.41 -7.39 3.43
C LEU A 28 -5.86 -7.25 3.91
N LEU A 29 -6.73 -8.20 3.58
CA LEU A 29 -8.13 -8.18 3.98
C LEU A 29 -8.29 -8.21 5.50
N THR A 30 -7.54 -9.07 6.22
CA THR A 30 -7.53 -9.07 7.69
C THR A 30 -7.09 -7.72 8.28
N ALA A 31 -6.10 -7.06 7.67
CA ALA A 31 -5.62 -5.76 8.13
C ALA A 31 -6.64 -4.63 7.87
N ILE A 32 -7.35 -4.68 6.74
CA ILE A 32 -8.43 -3.76 6.39
C ILE A 32 -9.60 -3.94 7.36
N GLU A 33 -10.05 -5.16 7.59
CA GLU A 33 -11.14 -5.49 8.53
C GLU A 33 -10.83 -4.95 9.92
N LYS A 34 -9.60 -5.16 10.41
CA LYS A 34 -9.16 -4.61 11.69
C LYS A 34 -9.21 -3.08 11.74
N LYS A 35 -8.82 -2.38 10.67
CA LYS A 35 -8.90 -0.91 10.60
C LYS A 35 -10.35 -0.42 10.63
N ILE A 36 -11.25 -1.11 9.92
CA ILE A 36 -12.68 -0.82 9.91
C ILE A 36 -13.28 -0.97 11.31
N ILE A 37 -13.03 -2.11 11.98
CA ILE A 37 -13.49 -2.38 13.36
C ILE A 37 -12.98 -1.30 14.32
N GLN A 38 -11.74 -0.84 14.14
CA GLN A 38 -11.13 0.22 14.95
C GLN A 38 -11.60 1.63 14.59
N LYS A 39 -12.52 1.79 13.62
CA LYS A 39 -13.00 3.09 13.11
C LYS A 39 -11.87 4.04 12.73
N LYS A 40 -10.77 3.50 12.19
CA LYS A 40 -9.64 4.30 11.72
C LYS A 40 -9.89 4.72 10.29
N ASN A 41 -9.59 5.97 9.98
CA ASN A 41 -9.52 6.42 8.60
C ASN A 41 -8.30 5.76 7.92
N PHE A 42 -8.50 5.30 6.70
CA PHE A 42 -7.44 4.78 5.85
C PHE A 42 -7.84 4.92 4.39
N TYR A 43 -6.86 4.91 3.50
CA TYR A 43 -7.11 4.83 2.07
C TYR A 43 -6.14 3.87 1.39
N ILE A 44 -6.62 3.34 0.27
CA ILE A 44 -5.94 2.35 -0.53
C ILE A 44 -5.73 2.96 -1.91
N VAL A 45 -4.54 2.78 -2.45
CA VAL A 45 -4.21 3.09 -3.84
C VAL A 45 -3.82 1.82 -4.55
N THR A 46 -4.03 1.79 -5.86
CA THR A 46 -3.68 0.67 -6.73
C THR A 46 -2.68 1.13 -7.79
N PRO A 47 -1.37 1.24 -7.47
CA PRO A 47 -0.39 1.76 -8.42
C PRO A 47 -0.21 0.78 -9.58
N ASN A 48 -0.56 1.22 -10.78
CA ASN A 48 -0.22 0.57 -12.05
C ASN A 48 1.04 1.25 -12.67
N PRO A 49 1.63 0.68 -13.74
CA PRO A 49 2.81 1.26 -14.39
C PRO A 49 2.63 2.72 -14.84
N GLU A 50 1.45 3.10 -15.33
CA GLU A 50 1.15 4.45 -15.82
C GLU A 50 1.19 5.47 -14.69
N LEU A 51 0.61 5.16 -13.52
CA LEU A 51 0.63 6.00 -12.34
C LEU A 51 2.04 6.13 -11.76
N VAL A 52 2.79 5.03 -11.75
CA VAL A 52 4.20 5.04 -11.32
C VAL A 52 5.02 5.95 -12.22
N LEU A 53 4.85 5.86 -13.55
CA LEU A 53 5.55 6.72 -14.49
C LEU A 53 5.12 8.20 -14.36
N ALA A 54 3.82 8.48 -14.26
CA ALA A 54 3.29 9.83 -14.10
C ALA A 54 3.80 10.50 -12.81
N SER A 55 3.98 9.74 -11.73
CA SER A 55 4.48 10.24 -10.44
C SER A 55 5.91 10.80 -10.51
N THR A 56 6.71 10.38 -11.50
CA THR A 56 8.09 10.88 -11.69
C THR A 56 8.12 12.38 -12.03
N LYS A 57 7.04 12.89 -12.63
CA LYS A 57 6.89 14.31 -13.02
C LYS A 57 5.89 15.07 -12.14
N ASN A 58 5.19 14.38 -11.23
CA ASN A 58 4.16 14.98 -10.39
C ASN A 58 4.40 14.63 -8.91
N LYS A 59 4.94 15.59 -8.16
CA LYS A 59 5.23 15.41 -6.73
C LYS A 59 3.98 15.14 -5.90
N GLN A 60 2.86 15.81 -6.17
CA GLN A 60 1.62 15.61 -5.42
C GLN A 60 1.08 14.19 -5.61
N LEU A 61 1.12 13.67 -6.83
CA LEU A 61 0.77 12.27 -7.11
C LEU A 61 1.70 11.31 -6.38
N LYS A 62 3.02 11.55 -6.42
CA LYS A 62 4.01 10.74 -5.70
C LYS A 62 3.76 10.73 -4.19
N ASP A 63 3.46 11.88 -3.60
CA ASP A 63 3.18 12.02 -2.18
C ASP A 63 1.88 11.29 -1.81
N ALA A 64 0.82 11.42 -2.62
CA ALA A 64 -0.46 10.73 -2.43
C ALA A 64 -0.31 9.20 -2.51
N LEU A 65 0.43 8.69 -3.50
CA LEU A 65 0.69 7.25 -3.63
C LEU A 65 1.48 6.69 -2.45
N ASN A 66 2.53 7.42 -2.02
CA ASN A 66 3.37 6.98 -0.90
C ASN A 66 2.72 7.14 0.47
N GLY A 67 1.78 8.08 0.61
CA GLY A 67 1.04 8.37 1.83
C GLY A 67 -0.11 7.40 2.12
N ALA A 68 -0.49 6.56 1.16
CA ALA A 68 -1.55 5.58 1.33
C ALA A 68 -1.23 4.61 2.46
N ASP A 69 -2.26 4.06 3.11
CA ASP A 69 -2.05 2.96 4.07
C ASP A 69 -1.64 1.69 3.33
N PHE A 70 -2.29 1.43 2.21
CA PHE A 70 -2.03 0.29 1.35
C PHE A 70 -1.87 0.75 -0.11
N ALA A 71 -0.77 0.37 -0.72
CA ALA A 71 -0.44 0.60 -2.12
C ALA A 71 -0.30 -0.76 -2.79
N ILE A 72 -1.40 -1.26 -3.35
CA ILE A 72 -1.50 -2.63 -3.88
C ILE A 72 -1.21 -2.59 -5.38
N PRO A 73 -0.24 -3.36 -5.90
CA PRO A 73 0.05 -3.34 -7.32
C PRO A 73 -1.21 -3.71 -8.13
N ASP A 74 -1.42 -3.01 -9.25
CA ASP A 74 -2.48 -3.28 -10.22
C ASP A 74 -1.86 -3.79 -11.53
N GLY A 75 -2.40 -4.90 -12.03
CA GLY A 75 -1.80 -5.72 -13.09
C GLY A 75 -1.10 -6.98 -12.59
#